data_AF-A0A420I818-F1
#
_entry.id   AF-A0A420I818-F1
#
_cell.length_a   1.000
_cell.length_b   1.000
_cell.length_c   1.000
_cell.angle_alpha   90.00
_cell.angle_beta   90.00
_cell.angle_gamma   90.00
#
_symmetry.space_group_name_H-M   'P 1'
#
loop_
_entity.id
_entity.type
_entity.pdbx_description
1 polymer ?
#
loop_
_entity_poly.entity_id
_entity_poly.type
_entity_poly.pdbx_seq_one_letter_code
_entity_poly.pdbx_strand_id
1 'polypeptide(L)'
;MRGFDNYYSFASNHGQLAGYLTLILKRSCSKLLAAKFKLRSMKATYLKFSGANFVKLSNKSTGEFRIKASPVMTGLYALKSLATLYDMRCIVCDSEEYIEMHHIRMMKDANPKLSKVDEIMVKANRKQIPLCRRCHMERHTLNKKPKIKVTK
;
A
#
# COMPACT_ATOMS: atom_id res chain seq x y z
N MET A 1 -2.35 -18.34 15.93
CA MET A 1 -1.50 -17.14 15.79
C MET A 1 -0.30 -17.37 14.88
N ARG A 2 0.54 -18.41 15.08
CA ARG A 2 1.72 -18.69 14.24
C ARG A 2 1.46 -18.75 12.73
N GLY A 3 0.29 -19.23 12.30
CA GLY A 3 -0.08 -19.27 10.88
C GLY A 3 -0.19 -17.87 10.24
N PHE A 4 -0.86 -16.92 10.91
CA PHE A 4 -0.95 -15.53 10.42
C PHE A 4 0.41 -14.86 10.40
N ASP A 5 1.24 -15.12 11.42
CA ASP A 5 2.60 -14.58 11.53
C ASP A 5 3.49 -15.04 10.36
N ASN A 6 3.37 -16.31 9.97
CA ASN A 6 4.10 -16.88 8.84
C ASN A 6 3.54 -16.44 7.49
N TYR A 7 2.22 -16.29 7.36
CA TYR A 7 1.59 -15.90 6.10
C TYR A 7 1.94 -14.45 5.71
N TYR A 8 1.94 -13.53 6.68
CA TYR A 8 2.23 -12.12 6.46
C TYR A 8 3.69 -11.73 6.72
N SER A 9 4.63 -12.70 6.76
CA SER A 9 6.04 -12.45 7.09
C SER A 9 6.76 -11.47 6.16
N PHE A 10 6.24 -11.31 4.94
CA PHE A 10 6.73 -10.40 3.90
C PHE A 10 6.31 -8.95 4.12
N ALA A 11 5.32 -8.68 4.97
CA ALA A 11 4.79 -7.34 5.16
C ALA A 11 5.85 -6.44 5.83
N SER A 12 6.04 -5.24 5.28
CA SER A 12 6.95 -4.23 5.86
C SER A 12 6.44 -3.68 7.18
N ASN A 13 5.12 -3.61 7.36
CA ASN A 13 4.46 -3.19 8.61
C ASN A 13 4.10 -4.36 9.54
N HIS A 14 4.82 -5.48 9.45
CA HIS A 14 4.52 -6.72 10.17
C HIS A 14 4.40 -6.53 11.69
N GLY A 15 5.27 -5.72 12.32
CA GLY A 15 5.17 -5.43 13.76
C GLY A 15 3.86 -4.75 14.15
N GLN A 16 3.35 -3.84 13.30
CA GLN A 16 2.06 -3.17 13.55
C GLN A 16 0.90 -4.14 13.37
N LEU A 17 0.94 -4.96 12.33
CA LEU A 17 -0.05 -6.01 12.07
C LEU A 17 -0.10 -7.03 13.22
N ALA A 18 1.05 -7.54 13.65
CA ALA A 18 1.17 -8.51 14.74
C ALA A 18 0.63 -7.94 16.06
N GLY A 19 0.95 -6.67 16.37
CA GLY A 19 0.43 -5.96 17.53
C GLY A 19 -1.10 -5.82 17.50
N TYR A 20 -1.65 -5.40 16.37
CA TYR A 20 -3.09 -5.21 16.21
C TYR A 20 -3.86 -6.53 16.29
N LEU A 21 -3.37 -7.57 15.61
CA LEU A 21 -3.96 -8.91 15.66
C LEU A 21 -3.93 -9.48 17.07
N THR A 22 -2.82 -9.29 17.80
CA THR A 22 -2.70 -9.70 19.20
C THR A 22 -3.73 -9.03 20.07
N LEU A 23 -3.92 -7.72 19.89
CA LEU A 23 -4.89 -6.95 20.66
C LEU A 23 -6.32 -7.42 20.41
N ILE A 24 -6.70 -7.65 19.15
CA ILE A 24 -8.03 -8.16 18.80
C ILE A 24 -8.26 -9.52 19.43
N LEU A 25 -7.35 -10.48 19.22
CA LEU A 25 -7.53 -11.83 19.74
C LEU A 25 -7.56 -11.87 21.26
N LYS A 26 -6.71 -11.09 21.94
CA LYS A 26 -6.73 -10.95 23.40
C LYS A 26 -8.09 -10.43 23.87
N ARG A 27 -8.58 -9.33 23.28
CA ARG A 27 -9.87 -8.74 23.64
C ARG A 27 -11.02 -9.72 23.41
N SER A 28 -11.06 -10.40 22.27
CA SER A 28 -12.11 -11.40 21.97
C SER A 28 -12.07 -12.56 22.96
N CYS A 29 -10.89 -13.13 23.22
CA CYS A 29 -10.70 -14.21 24.19
C CYS A 29 -11.10 -13.77 25.61
N SER A 30 -10.71 -12.58 26.05
CA SER A 30 -11.09 -12.07 27.37
C SER A 30 -12.60 -11.87 27.52
N LYS A 31 -13.33 -11.49 26.46
CA LYS A 31 -14.81 -11.44 26.53
C LYS A 31 -15.42 -12.83 26.70
N LEU A 32 -14.90 -13.82 25.99
CA LEU A 32 -15.38 -15.22 26.11
C LEU A 32 -15.12 -15.77 27.52
N LEU A 33 -13.92 -15.53 28.07
CA LEU A 33 -13.58 -15.91 29.44
C LEU A 33 -14.44 -15.17 30.46
N ALA A 34 -14.68 -13.86 30.28
CA ALA A 34 -15.57 -13.10 31.15
C ALA A 34 -16.97 -13.72 31.19
N ALA A 35 -17.53 -14.08 30.04
CA ALA A 35 -18.83 -14.74 29.95
C ALA A 35 -18.84 -16.11 30.63
N LYS A 36 -17.83 -16.96 30.35
CA LYS A 36 -17.70 -18.31 30.93
C LYS A 36 -17.62 -18.30 32.46
N PHE A 37 -16.87 -17.36 33.03
CA PHE A 37 -16.66 -17.24 34.47
C PHE A 37 -17.56 -16.20 35.14
N LYS A 38 -18.59 -15.69 34.43
CA LYS A 38 -19.54 -14.67 34.90
C LYS A 38 -18.86 -13.43 35.51
N LEU A 39 -17.75 -13.00 34.91
CA LEU A 39 -17.00 -11.82 35.37
C LEU A 39 -17.63 -10.54 34.83
N ARG A 40 -17.70 -9.52 35.69
CA ARG A 40 -18.35 -8.23 35.38
C ARG A 40 -17.58 -7.35 34.40
N SER A 41 -16.29 -7.60 34.20
CA SER A 41 -15.46 -6.78 33.30
C SER A 41 -14.30 -7.54 32.66
N MET A 42 -13.81 -7.00 31.55
CA MET A 42 -12.59 -7.49 30.90
C MET A 42 -11.36 -7.29 31.81
N LYS A 43 -11.33 -6.22 32.62
CA LYS A 43 -10.27 -5.98 33.61
C LYS A 43 -10.20 -7.10 34.66
N ALA A 44 -11.35 -7.54 35.18
CA ALA A 44 -11.42 -8.66 36.12
C ALA A 44 -10.90 -9.96 35.49
N THR A 45 -11.15 -10.15 34.20
CA THR A 45 -10.63 -11.30 33.44
C THR A 45 -9.11 -11.22 33.32
N TYR A 46 -8.56 -10.05 32.94
CA TYR A 46 -7.11 -9.88 32.87
C TYR A 46 -6.44 -10.05 34.22
N LEU A 47 -7.03 -9.58 35.33
CA LEU A 47 -6.45 -9.77 36.67
C LEU A 47 -6.41 -11.26 37.04
N LYS A 48 -7.54 -11.96 36.86
CA LYS A 48 -7.69 -13.38 37.20
C LYS A 48 -6.82 -14.31 36.33
N PHE A 49 -6.65 -13.96 35.05
CA PHE A 49 -5.89 -14.75 34.07
C PHE A 49 -4.60 -14.03 33.63
N SER A 50 -4.07 -13.13 34.45
CA SER A 50 -2.90 -12.28 34.14
C SER A 50 -1.61 -13.06 33.90
N GLY A 51 -1.54 -14.30 34.40
CA GLY A 51 -0.44 -15.25 34.17
C GLY A 51 -0.66 -16.21 32.99
N ALA A 52 -1.78 -16.14 32.28
CA ALA A 52 -1.97 -16.96 31.09
C ALA A 52 -0.99 -16.47 30.00
N ASN A 53 -0.09 -17.34 29.56
CA ASN A 53 0.87 -17.08 28.50
C ASN A 53 0.14 -16.85 27.16
N PHE A 54 -0.36 -15.63 26.95
CA PHE A 54 -0.76 -15.22 25.61
C PHE A 54 0.49 -15.26 24.74
N VAL A 55 0.47 -16.17 23.76
CA VAL A 55 1.56 -16.34 22.80
C VAL A 55 1.93 -14.97 22.24
N LYS A 56 3.15 -14.52 22.56
CA LYS A 56 3.70 -13.30 21.96
C LYS A 56 4.03 -13.63 20.51
N LEU A 57 3.58 -12.79 19.58
CA LEU A 57 4.00 -12.91 18.18
C LEU A 57 5.44 -12.42 18.03
N SER A 58 6.13 -13.00 17.05
CA SER A 58 7.42 -12.48 16.60
C SER A 58 7.16 -11.14 15.91
N ASN A 59 8.00 -10.15 16.16
CA ASN A 59 7.96 -8.86 15.43
C ASN A 59 9.00 -8.81 14.30
N LYS A 60 9.67 -9.93 14.00
CA LYS A 60 10.71 -9.98 12.96
C LYS A 60 10.06 -10.07 11.58
N SER A 61 10.05 -8.96 10.84
CA SER A 61 9.83 -8.99 9.39
C SER A 61 11.02 -9.68 8.73
N THR A 62 10.76 -10.67 7.89
CA THR A 62 11.82 -11.41 7.18
C THR A 62 11.95 -10.94 5.74
N GLY A 63 11.08 -10.04 5.25
CA GLY A 63 11.03 -9.59 3.85
C GLY A 63 10.63 -10.67 2.84
N GLU A 64 10.72 -11.94 3.25
CA GLU A 64 10.46 -13.11 2.44
C GLU A 64 9.15 -13.81 2.85
N PHE A 65 8.53 -14.50 1.89
CA PHE A 65 7.45 -15.43 2.16
C PHE A 65 8.01 -16.70 2.83
N ARG A 66 7.50 -17.07 4.01
CA ARG A 66 7.83 -18.35 4.66
C ARG A 66 7.09 -19.55 4.06
N ILE A 67 6.30 -19.32 3.04
CA ILE A 67 5.62 -20.31 2.21
C ILE A 67 6.26 -20.31 0.83
N LYS A 68 6.24 -21.44 0.11
CA LYS A 68 6.64 -21.50 -1.32
C LYS A 68 5.65 -20.69 -2.16
N ALA A 69 5.79 -19.36 -2.16
CA ALA A 69 5.01 -18.46 -2.98
C ALA A 69 5.60 -18.48 -4.40
N SER A 70 4.85 -19.03 -5.35
CA SER A 70 5.16 -18.95 -6.77
C SER A 70 3.97 -18.35 -7.51
N PRO A 71 4.18 -17.31 -8.34
CA PRO A 71 5.43 -16.55 -8.52
C PRO A 71 5.68 -15.59 -7.35
N VAL A 72 6.96 -15.34 -7.03
CA VAL A 72 7.36 -14.23 -6.16
C VAL A 72 7.04 -12.95 -6.93
N MET A 73 5.96 -12.26 -6.55
CA MET A 73 5.63 -10.95 -7.08
C MET A 73 6.76 -9.98 -6.72
N THR A 74 7.67 -9.71 -7.66
CA THR A 74 8.86 -8.85 -7.49
C THR A 74 8.48 -7.42 -7.08
N GLY A 75 7.22 -7.05 -7.27
CA GLY A 75 6.55 -5.97 -6.55
C GLY A 75 5.10 -5.87 -6.99
N LEU A 76 4.16 -5.80 -6.04
CA LEU A 76 2.72 -5.55 -6.34
C LEU A 76 2.46 -4.25 -7.11
N TYR A 77 3.47 -3.37 -7.20
CA TYR A 77 3.34 -2.00 -7.71
C TYR A 77 4.43 -1.62 -8.72
N ALA A 78 5.32 -2.53 -9.11
CA ALA A 78 6.49 -2.21 -9.93
C ALA A 78 6.17 -1.93 -11.41
N LEU A 79 5.05 -2.44 -11.93
CA LEU A 79 4.73 -2.45 -13.36
C LEU A 79 3.54 -1.55 -13.71
N LYS A 80 3.55 -0.28 -13.28
CA LYS A 80 2.52 0.69 -13.70
C LYS A 80 3.06 1.87 -14.51
N SER A 81 4.36 1.90 -14.81
CA SER A 81 4.89 2.94 -15.69
C SER A 81 4.50 2.62 -17.13
N LEU A 82 3.87 3.58 -17.81
CA LEU A 82 3.62 3.51 -19.26
C LEU A 82 4.90 3.78 -20.08
N ALA A 83 6.07 3.89 -19.44
CA ALA A 83 7.33 4.25 -20.07
C ALA A 83 7.71 3.28 -21.21
N THR A 84 7.45 1.99 -21.03
CA THR A 84 7.70 0.94 -22.03
C THR A 84 6.75 1.01 -23.22
N LEU A 85 5.54 1.57 -23.07
CA LEU A 85 4.57 1.69 -24.18
C LEU A 85 4.98 2.78 -25.18
N TYR A 86 5.72 3.77 -24.73
CA TYR A 86 6.09 4.96 -25.50
C TYR A 86 7.58 4.99 -25.86
N ASP A 87 8.24 3.84 -25.82
CA ASP A 87 9.68 3.66 -26.12
C ASP A 87 10.62 4.62 -25.39
N MET A 88 10.20 5.13 -24.21
CA MET A 88 10.87 6.25 -23.56
C MET A 88 11.20 7.36 -24.58
N ARG A 89 10.17 7.94 -25.21
CA ARG A 89 10.27 9.16 -26.02
C ARG A 89 9.32 10.23 -25.54
N CYS A 90 9.72 11.49 -25.63
CA CYS A 90 8.85 12.61 -25.27
C CYS A 90 7.68 12.74 -26.26
N ILE A 91 6.43 12.60 -25.80
CA ILE A 91 5.25 12.64 -26.70
C ILE A 91 4.98 14.01 -27.38
N VAL A 92 5.71 15.06 -26.97
CA VAL A 92 5.50 16.42 -27.47
C VAL A 92 6.52 16.79 -28.55
N CYS A 93 7.76 16.35 -28.38
CA CYS A 93 8.88 16.74 -29.25
C CYS A 93 9.77 15.57 -29.69
N ASP A 94 9.34 14.33 -29.41
CA ASP A 94 10.02 13.06 -29.76
C ASP A 94 11.49 12.94 -29.32
N SER A 95 11.92 13.77 -28.37
CA SER A 95 13.24 13.66 -27.78
C SER A 95 13.38 12.38 -26.96
N GLU A 96 14.51 11.71 -27.11
CA GLU A 96 14.92 10.51 -26.35
C GLU A 96 15.70 10.87 -25.07
N GLU A 97 16.02 12.16 -24.87
CA GLU A 97 16.90 12.59 -23.79
C GLU A 97 16.13 13.00 -22.53
N TYR A 98 16.62 12.52 -21.37
CA TYR A 98 16.18 12.90 -20.03
C TYR A 98 14.66 12.94 -19.86
N ILE A 99 14.06 11.75 -19.97
CA ILE A 99 12.61 11.59 -19.97
C ILE A 99 12.10 11.30 -18.56
N GLU A 100 11.16 12.12 -18.16
CA GLU A 100 10.48 12.06 -16.88
C GLU A 100 9.01 11.72 -17.11
N MET A 101 8.46 10.88 -16.23
CA MET A 101 7.03 10.56 -16.25
C MET A 101 6.23 11.70 -15.61
N HIS A 102 5.44 12.40 -16.42
CA HIS A 102 4.59 13.49 -16.00
C HIS A 102 3.14 13.04 -15.78
N HIS A 103 2.52 13.44 -14.68
CA HIS A 103 1.10 13.19 -14.44
C HIS A 103 0.23 14.19 -15.22
N ILE A 104 -0.70 13.69 -16.04
CA ILE A 104 -1.56 14.55 -16.89
C ILE A 104 -2.41 15.54 -16.07
N ARG A 105 -2.84 15.12 -14.87
CA ARG A 105 -3.51 15.99 -13.88
C ARG A 105 -2.63 16.08 -12.65
N MET A 106 -2.67 17.20 -11.92
CA MET A 106 -1.85 17.39 -10.73
C MET A 106 -2.39 16.63 -9.52
N MET A 107 -1.51 16.19 -8.62
CA MET A 107 -1.88 15.41 -7.44
C MET A 107 -2.98 16.08 -6.60
N LYS A 108 -2.93 17.41 -6.49
CA LYS A 108 -3.91 18.23 -5.78
C LYS A 108 -5.33 18.23 -6.39
N ASP A 109 -5.47 17.87 -7.67
CA ASP A 109 -6.78 17.84 -8.36
C ASP A 109 -7.56 16.53 -8.10
N ALA A 110 -7.09 15.69 -7.17
CA ALA A 110 -7.83 14.51 -6.76
C ALA A 110 -9.10 14.93 -5.99
N ASN A 111 -10.21 14.23 -6.24
CA ASN A 111 -11.48 14.54 -5.57
C ASN A 111 -11.33 14.35 -4.04
N PRO A 112 -11.51 15.40 -3.23
CA PRO A 112 -11.31 15.32 -1.78
C PRO A 112 -12.37 14.46 -1.07
N LYS A 113 -13.49 14.14 -1.74
CA LYS A 113 -14.58 13.33 -1.18
C LYS A 113 -14.39 11.82 -1.37
N LEU A 114 -13.26 11.36 -1.88
CA LEU A 114 -12.99 9.94 -2.12
C LEU A 114 -12.78 9.18 -0.81
N SER A 115 -13.18 7.89 -0.79
CA SER A 115 -12.83 6.99 0.29
C SER A 115 -11.31 6.79 0.34
N LYS A 116 -10.74 6.37 1.48
CA LYS A 116 -9.28 6.20 1.61
C LYS A 116 -8.74 5.15 0.64
N VAL A 117 -9.51 4.10 0.38
CA VAL A 117 -9.15 3.05 -0.57
C VAL A 117 -9.16 3.60 -1.99
N ASP A 118 -10.22 4.33 -2.37
CA ASP A 118 -10.32 4.94 -3.70
C ASP A 118 -9.24 5.99 -3.91
N GLU A 119 -8.90 6.77 -2.88
CA GLU A 119 -7.81 7.74 -2.93
C GLU A 119 -6.48 7.05 -3.26
N ILE A 120 -6.17 5.93 -2.61
CA ILE A 120 -4.95 5.14 -2.87
C ILE A 120 -4.98 4.57 -4.29
N MET A 121 -6.11 4.01 -4.72
CA MET A 121 -6.26 3.48 -6.07
C MET A 121 -6.12 4.56 -7.15
N VAL A 122 -6.73 5.73 -6.94
CA VAL A 122 -6.62 6.88 -7.84
C VAL A 122 -5.18 7.37 -7.92
N LYS A 123 -4.46 7.47 -6.79
CA LYS A 123 -3.04 7.85 -6.77
C LYS A 123 -2.18 6.84 -7.54
N ALA A 124 -2.42 5.55 -7.35
CA ALA A 124 -1.65 4.49 -8.00
C ALA A 124 -1.94 4.34 -9.50
N ASN A 125 -3.13 4.72 -9.96
CA ASN A 125 -3.58 4.55 -11.36
C ASN A 125 -3.66 5.89 -12.13
N ARG A 126 -2.99 6.95 -11.67
CA ARG A 126 -3.02 8.23 -12.40
C ARG A 126 -2.37 8.08 -13.77
N LYS A 127 -3.02 8.66 -14.79
CA LYS A 127 -2.50 8.69 -16.15
C LYS A 127 -1.19 9.51 -16.19
N GLN A 128 -0.13 8.89 -16.68
CA GLN A 128 1.19 9.48 -16.84
C GLN A 128 1.57 9.52 -18.33
N ILE A 129 2.42 10.47 -18.71
CA ILE A 129 3.01 10.58 -20.05
C ILE A 129 4.51 10.85 -19.95
N PRO A 130 5.35 10.27 -20.82
CA PRO A 130 6.77 10.60 -20.87
C PRO A 130 6.99 11.98 -21.51
N LEU A 131 7.77 12.83 -20.85
CA LEU A 131 8.18 14.15 -21.35
C LEU A 131 9.66 14.38 -21.09
N CYS A 132 10.36 15.03 -22.03
CA CYS A 132 11.71 15.55 -21.75
C CYS A 132 11.62 16.69 -20.72
N ARG A 133 12.71 16.95 -19.99
CA ARG A 133 12.76 17.98 -18.93
C ARG A 133 12.20 19.33 -19.37
N ARG A 134 12.51 19.79 -20.59
CA ARG A 134 12.01 21.06 -21.12
C ARG A 134 10.48 21.07 -21.21
N CYS A 135 9.91 20.07 -21.90
CA CYS A 135 8.46 19.94 -22.04
C CYS A 135 7.77 19.66 -20.69
N HIS A 136 8.43 18.96 -19.77
CA HIS A 136 7.92 18.72 -18.43
C HIS A 136 7.75 20.04 -17.66
N MET A 137 8.77 20.89 -17.65
CA MET A 137 8.75 22.19 -16.97
C MET A 137 7.76 23.17 -17.61
N GLU A 138 7.69 23.21 -18.95
CA GLU A 138 6.67 24.00 -19.67
C GLU A 138 5.24 23.64 -19.24
N ARG A 139 4.98 22.38 -18.87
CA ARG A 139 3.65 21.93 -18.42
C ARG A 139 3.37 22.17 -16.94
N HIS A 140 4.40 22.34 -16.11
CA HIS A 140 4.21 22.83 -14.73
C HIS A 140 3.92 24.33 -14.71
N THR A 141 4.48 25.10 -15.64
CA THR A 141 4.31 26.56 -15.72
C THR A 141 3.07 26.96 -16.50
N LEU A 142 2.74 26.25 -17.58
CA LEU A 142 1.56 26.50 -18.40
C LEU A 142 0.51 25.43 -18.09
N ASN A 143 -0.62 25.83 -17.48
CA ASN A 143 -1.84 25.02 -17.39
C ASN A 143 -2.48 24.74 -18.78
N LYS A 144 -1.69 24.59 -19.84
CA LYS A 144 -2.14 24.29 -21.20
C LYS A 144 -2.31 22.78 -21.35
N LYS A 145 -3.54 22.36 -21.66
CA LYS A 145 -3.83 20.96 -22.01
C LYS A 145 -3.02 20.54 -23.25
N PRO A 146 -2.48 19.30 -23.31
CA PRO A 146 -1.78 18.82 -24.50
C PRO A 146 -2.71 18.83 -25.72
N LYS A 147 -2.26 19.44 -26.82
CA LYS A 147 -2.74 19.07 -28.16
C LYS A 147 -2.07 17.74 -28.51
N ILE A 148 -2.74 16.63 -28.20
CA ILE A 148 -2.28 15.30 -28.57
C ILE A 148 -2.34 15.24 -30.10
N LYS A 149 -1.19 15.15 -30.77
CA LYS A 149 -1.16 14.83 -32.20
C LYS A 149 -1.54 13.35 -32.31
N VAL A 150 -2.80 13.07 -32.58
CA VAL A 150 -3.23 11.73 -32.94
C VAL A 150 -2.74 11.51 -34.37
N THR A 151 -1.60 10.83 -34.51
CA THR A 151 -1.22 10.22 -35.78
C THR A 151 -2.22 9.10 -36.06
N LYS A 152 -2.89 9.19 -37.22
CA LYS A 152 -3.77 8.13 -37.74
C LYS A 152 -2.97 6.89 -38.09
#